data_AF-A0A2V7HUJ7-F1
#
_entry.id   AF-A0A2V7HUJ7-F1
#
_cell.length_a   1.000
_cell.length_b   1.000
_cell.length_c   1.000
_cell.angle_alpha   90.00
_cell.angle_beta   90.00
_cell.angle_gamma   90.00
#
_symmetry.space_group_name_H-M   'P 1'
#
loop_
_entity.id
_entity.type
_entity.pdbx_description
1 polymer ?
#
loop_
_entity_poly.entity_id
_entity_poly.type
_entity_poly.pdbx_seq_one_letter_code
_entity_poly.pdbx_strand_id
1 'polypeptide(L)'
;MAPEARVLGLQCLRCHARFEEPRLFTGCPRCRAEGIAVNLTVEYDLVPLAGVTPETFGTAARGLWRFRPLLPVRPAHPVSLGEGATPLVHLERLGRRLGLARLYAKDESQNPTWSYKDRLCATAVTHAVETGARVITISSTGNHGASTAAYAARAGLPCVIFTLAAVPETMKTLMQAYGAAVVACPTSESRWELMRQGIERLGWYPTSGFVIPPVGSNPWGVEGYKTIAYEIAEDLGWTAPDVVVVPSAYSDGLYGIWKGWTELQTLGLVKH
;
A
#
# COMPACT_ATOMS: atom_id res chain seq x y z
N MET A 1 0.44 5.96 -26.73
CA MET A 1 0.41 5.89 -25.26
C MET A 1 0.93 4.52 -24.87
N ALA A 2 1.74 4.41 -23.82
CA ALA A 2 2.16 3.10 -23.32
C ALA A 2 0.90 2.29 -22.92
N PRO A 3 0.91 0.96 -23.08
CA PRO A 3 -0.21 0.12 -22.62
C PRO A 3 -0.33 0.24 -21.10
N GLU A 4 -1.57 0.32 -20.59
CA GLU A 4 -1.86 0.49 -19.16
C GLU A 4 -3.09 -0.31 -18.75
N ALA A 5 -3.08 -0.86 -17.53
CA ALA A 5 -4.24 -1.52 -16.94
C ALA A 5 -5.40 -0.52 -16.78
N ARG A 6 -6.62 -0.97 -17.06
CA ARG A 6 -7.83 -0.19 -16.83
C ARG A 6 -8.47 -0.62 -15.51
N VAL A 7 -8.69 0.34 -14.60
CA VAL A 7 -9.39 0.07 -13.33
C VAL A 7 -10.89 -0.11 -13.59
N LEU A 8 -11.46 -1.20 -13.09
CA LEU A 8 -12.89 -1.53 -13.21
C LEU A 8 -13.70 -1.15 -11.96
N GLY A 9 -13.02 -0.87 -10.85
CA GLY A 9 -13.64 -0.53 -9.57
C GLY A 9 -13.03 -1.32 -8.42
N LEU A 10 -13.76 -1.41 -7.32
CA LEU A 10 -13.39 -2.19 -6.14
C LEU A 10 -14.14 -3.51 -6.11
N GLN A 11 -13.44 -4.63 -5.88
CA GLN A 11 -14.03 -5.96 -5.78
C GLN A 11 -13.86 -6.53 -4.37
N CYS A 12 -14.90 -7.20 -3.87
CA CYS A 12 -14.82 -7.94 -2.61
C CYS A 12 -13.94 -9.20 -2.73
N LEU A 13 -13.02 -9.38 -1.79
CA LEU A 13 -12.12 -10.54 -1.73
C LEU A 13 -12.83 -11.88 -1.45
N ARG A 14 -14.06 -11.85 -0.93
CA ARG A 14 -14.84 -13.05 -0.58
C ARG A 14 -15.96 -13.34 -1.57
N CYS A 15 -16.85 -12.38 -1.78
CA CYS A 15 -18.06 -12.60 -2.59
C CYS A 15 -17.93 -12.10 -4.04
N HIS A 16 -16.78 -11.55 -4.42
CA HIS A 16 -16.47 -11.04 -5.76
C HIS A 16 -17.44 -9.96 -6.29
N ALA A 17 -18.29 -9.40 -5.43
CA ALA A 17 -19.13 -8.27 -5.79
C ALA A 17 -18.26 -7.05 -6.11
N ARG A 18 -18.59 -6.36 -7.19
CA ARG A 18 -17.93 -5.14 -7.66
C ARG A 18 -18.69 -3.90 -7.21
N PHE A 19 -17.95 -2.84 -6.91
CA PHE A 19 -18.44 -1.56 -6.46
C PHE A 19 -17.72 -0.44 -7.23
N GLU A 20 -18.48 0.55 -7.69
CA GLU A 20 -17.95 1.70 -8.44
C GLU A 20 -17.50 2.85 -7.52
N GLU A 21 -18.00 2.90 -6.27
CA GLU A 21 -17.65 3.93 -5.29
C GLU A 21 -16.15 3.85 -4.92
N PRO A 22 -15.30 4.79 -5.37
CA PRO A 22 -13.85 4.71 -5.17
C PRO A 22 -13.45 4.92 -3.71
N ARG A 23 -14.31 5.52 -2.88
CA ARG A 23 -14.05 5.76 -1.45
C ARG A 23 -14.79 4.79 -0.53
N LEU A 24 -15.08 3.58 -1.00
CA LEU A 24 -15.69 2.51 -0.20
C LEU A 24 -14.68 1.86 0.77
N PHE A 25 -14.24 2.64 1.76
CA PHE A 25 -13.23 2.23 2.74
C PHE A 25 -13.78 1.42 3.91
N THR A 26 -15.11 1.25 3.98
CA THR A 26 -15.78 0.45 5.01
C THR A 26 -15.78 -1.05 4.71
N GLY A 27 -15.18 -1.48 3.60
CA GLY A 27 -15.18 -2.87 3.14
C GLY A 27 -16.47 -3.26 2.42
N CYS A 28 -16.67 -4.57 2.19
CA CYS A 28 -17.81 -5.06 1.42
C CYS A 28 -19.15 -4.93 2.18
N PRO A 29 -20.13 -4.15 1.69
CA PRO A 29 -21.44 -4.04 2.34
C PRO A 29 -22.25 -5.35 2.31
N ARG A 30 -22.10 -6.18 1.26
CA ARG A 30 -22.81 -7.46 1.14
C ARG A 30 -22.33 -8.47 2.19
N CYS A 31 -21.02 -8.67 2.32
CA CYS A 31 -20.48 -9.55 3.35
C CYS A 31 -20.76 -9.02 4.76
N ARG A 32 -20.76 -7.69 4.94
CA ARG A 32 -21.11 -7.07 6.22
C ARG A 32 -22.55 -7.36 6.65
N ALA A 33 -23.49 -7.40 5.71
CA ALA A 33 -24.87 -7.79 5.98
C ALA A 33 -25.00 -9.25 6.48
N GLU A 34 -24.02 -10.10 6.15
CA GLU A 34 -23.88 -11.48 6.65
C GLU A 34 -23.04 -11.56 7.94
N GLY A 35 -22.64 -10.43 8.53
CA GLY A 35 -21.79 -10.37 9.73
C GLY A 35 -20.30 -10.61 9.48
N ILE A 36 -19.84 -10.56 8.22
CA ILE A 36 -18.44 -10.86 7.84
C ILE A 36 -17.74 -9.58 7.35
N ALA A 37 -16.66 -9.21 8.04
CA ALA A 37 -15.80 -8.08 7.67
C ALA A 37 -14.81 -8.52 6.57
N VAL A 38 -14.87 -7.87 5.39
CA VAL A 38 -14.00 -8.18 4.25
C VAL A 38 -13.52 -6.89 3.59
N ASN A 39 -12.22 -6.78 3.31
CA ASN A 39 -11.70 -5.68 2.50
C ASN A 39 -12.13 -5.77 1.04
N LEU A 40 -11.88 -4.68 0.32
CA LEU A 40 -11.94 -4.65 -1.13
C LEU A 40 -10.53 -4.64 -1.73
N THR A 41 -10.44 -4.98 -3.01
CA THR A 41 -9.23 -4.88 -3.83
C THR A 41 -9.55 -4.14 -5.11
N VAL A 42 -8.56 -3.46 -5.70
CA VAL A 42 -8.77 -2.82 -7.01
C VAL A 42 -8.85 -3.90 -8.09
N GLU A 43 -9.94 -3.91 -8.86
CA GLU A 43 -10.11 -4.82 -9.99
C GLU A 43 -9.59 -4.16 -11.27
N TYR A 44 -8.81 -4.91 -12.05
CA TYR A 44 -8.23 -4.45 -13.31
C TYR A 44 -8.76 -5.24 -14.49
N ASP A 45 -8.93 -4.56 -15.60
CA ASP A 45 -8.82 -5.14 -16.93
C ASP A 45 -7.36 -5.04 -17.38
N LEU A 46 -6.69 -6.19 -17.46
CA LEU A 46 -5.30 -6.33 -17.89
C LEU A 46 -5.17 -6.60 -19.39
N VAL A 47 -6.28 -6.74 -20.14
CA VAL A 47 -6.24 -6.96 -21.60
C VAL A 47 -5.40 -5.92 -22.34
N PRO A 48 -5.42 -4.62 -21.99
CA PRO A 48 -4.55 -3.64 -22.64
C PRO A 48 -3.05 -3.90 -22.46
N LEU A 49 -2.67 -4.71 -21.47
CA LEU A 49 -1.30 -5.13 -21.18
C LEU A 49 -0.99 -6.53 -21.73
N ALA A 50 -1.82 -7.09 -22.61
CA ALA A 50 -1.50 -8.37 -23.24
C ALA A 50 -0.19 -8.27 -24.05
N GLY A 51 0.73 -9.20 -23.81
CA GLY A 51 2.01 -9.28 -24.51
C GLY A 51 3.07 -8.27 -24.06
N VAL A 52 2.89 -7.61 -22.91
CA VAL A 52 3.95 -6.79 -22.32
C VAL A 52 5.17 -7.63 -21.98
N THR A 53 6.34 -7.02 -22.15
CA THR A 53 7.64 -7.60 -21.81
C THR A 53 8.29 -6.79 -20.68
N PRO A 54 9.32 -7.33 -20.01
CA PRO A 54 10.14 -6.58 -19.04
C PRO A 54 10.49 -5.15 -19.44
N GLU A 55 10.82 -4.92 -20.71
CA GLU A 55 11.25 -3.64 -21.26
C GLU A 55 10.11 -2.60 -21.27
N THR A 56 8.86 -3.04 -21.17
CA THR A 56 7.67 -2.17 -21.19
C THR A 56 7.64 -1.19 -20.02
N PHE A 57 8.14 -1.60 -18.85
CA PHE A 57 8.12 -0.75 -17.65
C PHE A 57 9.19 0.35 -17.69
N GLY A 58 10.11 0.27 -18.65
CA GLY A 58 11.14 1.28 -18.90
C GLY A 58 12.07 1.54 -17.71
N THR A 59 13.03 2.44 -17.91
CA THR A 59 13.98 2.88 -16.87
C THR A 59 13.86 4.37 -16.53
N ALA A 60 12.97 5.09 -17.23
CA ALA A 60 12.84 6.55 -17.12
C ALA A 60 12.28 7.00 -15.76
N ALA A 61 11.37 6.23 -15.16
CA ALA A 61 10.89 6.44 -13.81
C ALA A 61 11.66 5.53 -12.83
N ARG A 62 11.93 6.04 -11.62
CA ARG A 62 12.58 5.27 -10.55
C ARG A 62 11.54 4.79 -9.52
N GLY A 63 11.86 3.71 -8.83
CA GLY A 63 11.05 3.21 -7.71
C GLY A 63 9.68 2.69 -8.13
N LEU A 64 8.70 2.85 -7.23
CA LEU A 64 7.33 2.35 -7.36
C LEU A 64 6.65 2.79 -8.66
N TRP A 65 6.85 4.06 -9.07
CA TRP A 65 6.15 4.66 -10.21
C TRP A 65 6.63 4.20 -11.58
N ARG A 66 7.74 3.45 -11.65
CA ARG A 66 8.12 2.71 -12.86
C ARG A 66 7.01 1.74 -13.30
N PHE A 67 6.29 1.18 -12.34
CA PHE A 67 5.19 0.25 -12.60
C PHE A 67 3.83 0.94 -12.73
N ARG A 68 3.80 2.25 -13.06
CA ARG A 68 2.58 3.03 -13.29
C ARG A 68 1.53 2.31 -14.16
N PRO A 69 1.89 1.63 -15.27
CA PRO A 69 0.92 0.88 -16.07
C PRO A 69 0.09 -0.14 -15.29
N LEU A 70 0.63 -0.67 -14.19
CA LEU A 70 -0.03 -1.66 -13.33
C LEU A 70 -0.63 -1.06 -12.06
N LEU A 71 -0.38 0.20 -11.73
CA LEU A 71 -0.94 0.83 -10.52
C LEU A 71 -2.40 1.25 -10.74
N PRO A 72 -3.16 1.65 -9.71
CA PRO A 72 -4.57 2.01 -9.87
C PRO A 72 -4.83 3.52 -10.06
N VAL A 73 -3.80 4.36 -9.92
CA VAL A 73 -3.89 5.83 -10.00
C VAL A 73 -3.13 6.37 -11.21
N ARG A 74 -3.58 7.49 -11.78
CA ARG A 74 -3.10 8.03 -13.06
C ARG A 74 -2.81 9.54 -13.01
N PRO A 75 -2.10 10.05 -12.00
CA PRO A 75 -1.87 11.49 -11.91
C PRO A 75 -0.87 11.93 -12.97
N ALA A 76 -0.95 13.17 -13.45
CA ALA A 76 0.16 13.75 -14.22
C ALA A 76 1.44 13.82 -13.35
N HIS A 77 1.27 14.11 -12.05
CA HIS A 77 2.34 14.18 -11.06
C HIS A 77 1.96 13.37 -9.81
N PRO A 78 2.47 12.14 -9.64
CA PRO A 78 2.17 11.35 -8.45
C PRO A 78 2.79 11.95 -7.18
N VAL A 79 2.13 11.70 -6.05
CA VAL A 79 2.69 12.01 -4.73
C VAL A 79 3.75 10.96 -4.43
N SER A 80 5.01 11.35 -4.60
CA SER A 80 6.15 10.47 -4.39
C SER A 80 7.26 11.16 -3.60
N LEU A 81 7.94 10.37 -2.78
CA LEU A 81 9.19 10.71 -2.10
C LEU A 81 10.37 9.90 -2.65
N GLY A 82 10.15 9.15 -3.75
CA GLY A 82 11.16 8.26 -4.35
C GLY A 82 11.15 6.85 -3.79
N GLU A 83 10.04 6.40 -3.20
CA GLU A 83 9.87 5.05 -2.67
C GLU A 83 10.00 3.94 -3.71
N GLY A 84 10.43 2.78 -3.25
CA GLY A 84 10.76 1.62 -4.08
C GLY A 84 12.21 1.62 -4.56
N ALA A 85 12.50 0.73 -5.50
CA ALA A 85 13.85 0.39 -5.93
C ALA A 85 14.78 0.04 -4.75
N THR A 86 14.22 -0.66 -3.75
CA THR A 86 14.96 -1.04 -2.55
C THR A 86 15.88 -2.23 -2.81
N PRO A 87 17.00 -2.38 -2.09
CA PRO A 87 17.96 -3.45 -2.39
C PRO A 87 17.38 -4.86 -2.18
N LEU A 88 17.71 -5.79 -3.08
CA LEU A 88 17.58 -7.22 -2.85
C LEU A 88 18.94 -7.80 -2.41
N VAL A 89 19.12 -7.92 -1.10
CA VAL A 89 20.41 -8.28 -0.49
C VAL A 89 20.58 -9.80 -0.44
N HIS A 90 21.64 -10.33 -1.05
CA HIS A 90 21.98 -11.75 -0.95
C HIS A 90 22.60 -12.07 0.42
N LEU A 91 21.92 -12.91 1.20
CA LEU A 91 22.32 -13.25 2.57
C LEU A 91 23.24 -14.47 2.61
N GLU A 92 24.37 -14.44 1.90
CA GLU A 92 25.24 -15.61 1.67
C GLU A 92 25.60 -16.40 2.94
N ARG A 93 26.00 -15.69 4.01
CA ARG A 93 26.42 -16.32 5.28
C ARG A 93 25.27 -17.03 5.99
N LEU A 94 24.09 -16.42 6.01
CA LEU A 94 22.90 -17.01 6.61
C LEU A 94 22.37 -18.14 5.73
N GLY A 95 22.35 -17.93 4.42
CA GLY A 95 21.98 -18.93 3.43
C GLY A 95 22.80 -20.20 3.58
N ARG A 96 24.13 -20.10 3.67
CA ARG A 96 25.03 -21.25 3.91
C ARG A 96 24.70 -22.00 5.21
N ARG A 97 24.39 -21.28 6.28
CA ARG A 97 24.00 -21.88 7.58
C ARG A 97 22.66 -22.63 7.52
N LEU A 98 21.75 -22.20 6.64
CA LEU A 98 20.42 -22.78 6.48
C LEU A 98 20.32 -23.78 5.31
N GLY A 99 21.40 -23.99 4.56
CA GLY A 99 21.38 -24.82 3.35
C GLY A 99 20.66 -24.17 2.15
N LEU A 100 20.51 -22.84 2.15
CA LEU A 100 19.82 -22.07 1.10
C LEU A 100 20.83 -21.24 0.31
N ALA A 101 21.22 -21.70 -0.88
CA ALA A 101 22.19 -20.99 -1.74
C ALA A 101 21.67 -19.62 -2.22
N ARG A 102 20.35 -19.49 -2.42
CA ARG A 102 19.67 -18.32 -2.99
C ARG A 102 18.74 -17.67 -1.97
N LEU A 103 19.28 -17.31 -0.80
CA LEU A 103 18.54 -16.61 0.26
C LEU A 103 18.72 -15.09 0.13
N TYR A 104 17.63 -14.34 -0.04
CA TYR A 104 17.66 -12.89 -0.19
C TYR A 104 16.78 -12.18 0.85
N ALA A 105 17.12 -10.92 1.15
CA ALA A 105 16.25 -9.99 1.87
C ALA A 105 15.95 -8.77 0.99
N LYS A 106 14.66 -8.48 0.77
CA LYS A 106 14.23 -7.22 0.16
C LYS A 106 14.21 -6.14 1.24
N ASP A 107 15.21 -5.26 1.25
CA ASP A 107 15.44 -4.29 2.32
C ASP A 107 14.55 -3.04 2.20
N GLU A 108 13.30 -3.19 2.60
CA GLU A 108 12.32 -2.10 2.60
C GLU A 108 12.55 -1.03 3.67
N SER A 109 13.59 -1.16 4.49
CA SER A 109 14.02 -0.11 5.42
C SER A 109 14.74 1.05 4.72
N GLN A 110 15.11 0.89 3.44
CA GLN A 110 15.74 1.94 2.63
C GLN A 110 14.73 2.87 1.94
N ASN A 111 13.43 2.71 2.18
CA ASN A 111 12.42 3.66 1.71
C ASN A 111 12.53 5.02 2.46
N PRO A 112 11.96 6.11 1.92
CA PRO A 112 12.12 7.48 2.46
C PRO A 112 11.82 7.67 3.96
N THR A 113 10.85 6.95 4.52
CA THR A 113 10.51 6.97 5.96
C THR A 113 10.95 5.70 6.69
N TRP A 114 11.88 4.97 6.09
CA TRP A 114 12.47 3.72 6.57
C TRP A 114 11.47 2.57 6.72
N SER A 115 10.43 2.55 5.88
CA SER A 115 9.41 1.52 5.94
C SER A 115 8.77 1.22 4.59
N TYR A 116 8.43 -0.05 4.37
CA TYR A 116 7.59 -0.47 3.25
C TYR A 116 6.24 0.27 3.17
N LYS A 117 5.78 0.87 4.28
CA LYS A 117 4.57 1.70 4.38
C LYS A 117 4.53 2.86 3.37
N ASP A 118 5.70 3.31 2.95
CA ASP A 118 5.86 4.35 1.93
C ASP A 118 5.17 3.97 0.62
N ARG A 119 5.24 2.69 0.22
CA ARG A 119 4.57 2.20 -0.99
C ARG A 119 3.06 2.35 -0.91
N LEU A 120 2.48 2.03 0.25
CA LEU A 120 1.03 2.20 0.47
C LEU A 120 0.65 3.68 0.48
N CYS A 121 1.42 4.51 1.17
CA CYS A 121 1.11 5.93 1.29
C CYS A 121 1.25 6.65 -0.06
N ALA A 122 2.21 6.27 -0.90
CA ALA A 122 2.37 6.80 -2.24
C ALA A 122 1.11 6.63 -3.09
N THR A 123 0.56 5.42 -3.16
CA THR A 123 -0.65 5.16 -3.95
C THR A 123 -1.91 5.71 -3.28
N ALA A 124 -2.06 5.55 -1.96
CA ALA A 124 -3.23 6.03 -1.23
C ALA A 124 -3.35 7.57 -1.25
N VAL A 125 -2.26 8.29 -1.00
CA VAL A 125 -2.29 9.77 -0.98
C VAL A 125 -2.40 10.33 -2.40
N THR A 126 -1.81 9.66 -3.40
CA THR A 126 -2.07 10.01 -4.80
C THR A 126 -3.56 9.87 -5.15
N HIS A 127 -4.20 8.75 -4.79
CA HIS A 127 -5.64 8.58 -4.98
C HIS A 127 -6.44 9.62 -4.19
N ALA A 128 -5.99 9.98 -2.99
CA ALA A 128 -6.63 11.02 -2.17
C ALA A 128 -6.66 12.36 -2.92
N VAL A 129 -5.55 12.77 -3.53
CA VAL A 129 -5.47 13.98 -4.36
C VAL A 129 -6.41 13.87 -5.57
N GLU A 130 -6.37 12.76 -6.32
CA GLU A 130 -7.22 12.55 -7.52
C GLU A 130 -8.71 12.62 -7.19
N THR A 131 -9.11 12.17 -6.01
CA THR A 131 -10.51 12.17 -5.56
C THR A 131 -10.89 13.42 -4.77
N GLY A 132 -10.02 14.43 -4.69
CA GLY A 132 -10.32 15.72 -4.05
C GLY A 132 -10.36 15.68 -2.51
N ALA A 133 -9.53 14.85 -1.88
CA ALA A 133 -9.41 14.82 -0.42
C ALA A 133 -8.86 16.14 0.11
N ARG A 134 -9.36 16.57 1.27
CA ARG A 134 -8.93 17.81 1.94
C ARG A 134 -8.06 17.56 3.17
N VAL A 135 -8.15 16.37 3.76
CA VAL A 135 -7.40 15.96 4.96
C VAL A 135 -7.10 14.48 4.85
N ILE A 136 -5.86 14.10 5.15
CA ILE A 136 -5.45 12.70 5.30
C ILE A 136 -5.52 12.32 6.78
N THR A 137 -6.02 11.12 7.08
CA THR A 137 -6.08 10.64 8.46
C THR A 137 -5.69 9.18 8.61
N ILE A 138 -5.17 8.84 9.79
CA ILE A 138 -4.82 7.48 10.17
C ILE A 138 -4.88 7.29 11.68
N SER A 139 -5.24 6.08 12.10
CA SER A 139 -5.05 5.59 13.46
C SER A 139 -3.81 4.72 13.50
N SER A 140 -2.71 5.23 14.06
CA SER A 140 -1.42 4.52 14.08
C SER A 140 -0.56 4.83 15.29
N THR A 141 0.27 3.87 15.68
CA THR A 141 1.28 3.98 16.75
C THR A 141 2.71 3.85 16.21
N GLY A 142 2.90 3.75 14.90
CA GLY A 142 4.20 3.40 14.32
C GLY A 142 4.42 3.92 12.90
N ASN A 143 5.22 3.20 12.12
CA ASN A 143 5.73 3.62 10.81
C ASN A 143 4.63 4.04 9.82
N HIS A 144 3.42 3.47 9.90
CA HIS A 144 2.33 3.87 9.02
C HIS A 144 1.92 5.34 9.24
N GLY A 145 1.91 5.80 10.51
CA GLY A 145 1.64 7.20 10.84
C GLY A 145 2.73 8.13 10.30
N ALA A 146 4.00 7.79 10.50
CA ALA A 146 5.13 8.59 9.99
C ALA A 146 5.12 8.69 8.46
N SER A 147 4.94 7.57 7.77
CA SER A 147 4.75 7.51 6.32
C SER A 147 3.55 8.35 5.89
N THR A 148 2.37 8.19 6.52
CA THR A 148 1.18 8.97 6.15
C THR A 148 1.42 10.48 6.32
N ALA A 149 2.10 10.91 7.39
CA ALA A 149 2.46 12.31 7.60
C ALA A 149 3.38 12.84 6.48
N ALA A 150 4.43 12.09 6.13
CA ALA A 150 5.39 12.49 5.10
C ALA A 150 4.74 12.64 3.72
N TYR A 151 3.88 11.70 3.32
CA TYR A 151 3.19 11.76 2.03
C TYR A 151 2.10 12.82 2.00
N ALA A 152 1.36 13.04 3.10
CA ALA A 152 0.41 14.13 3.21
C ALA A 152 1.11 15.50 3.07
N ALA A 153 2.27 15.67 3.72
CA ALA A 153 3.10 16.87 3.59
C ALA A 153 3.58 17.07 2.14
N ARG A 154 4.04 16.00 1.48
CA ARG A 154 4.45 16.02 0.07
C ARG A 154 3.33 16.44 -0.87
N ALA A 155 2.08 16.06 -0.55
CA ALA A 155 0.88 16.42 -1.27
C ALA A 155 0.33 17.81 -0.92
N GLY A 156 0.87 18.49 0.09
CA GLY A 156 0.34 19.75 0.61
C GLY A 156 -1.03 19.60 1.30
N LEU A 157 -1.35 18.40 1.81
CA LEU A 157 -2.60 18.12 2.49
C LEU A 157 -2.40 18.12 4.01
N PRO A 158 -3.31 18.74 4.79
CA PRO A 158 -3.37 18.54 6.24
C PRO A 158 -3.43 17.07 6.61
N CYS A 159 -2.72 16.69 7.67
CA CYS A 159 -2.70 15.33 8.19
C CYS A 159 -3.09 15.32 9.67
N VAL A 160 -4.09 14.51 10.02
CA VAL A 160 -4.51 14.30 11.42
C VAL A 160 -4.29 12.84 11.79
N ILE A 161 -3.41 12.61 12.76
CA ILE A 161 -3.02 11.27 13.21
C ILE A 161 -3.54 11.05 14.62
N PHE A 162 -4.33 9.99 14.78
CA PHE A 162 -4.77 9.54 16.09
C PHE A 162 -3.80 8.44 16.57
N THR A 163 -3.19 8.65 17.74
CA THR A 163 -2.23 7.72 18.36
C THR A 163 -2.59 7.46 19.82
N LEU A 164 -1.76 6.71 20.56
CA LEU A 164 -1.96 6.49 22.01
C LEU A 164 -0.96 7.32 22.82
N ALA A 165 -1.38 7.78 24.00
CA ALA A 165 -0.49 8.51 24.91
C ALA A 165 0.79 7.73 25.27
N ALA A 166 0.68 6.40 25.36
CA ALA A 166 1.78 5.49 25.67
C ALA A 166 2.78 5.26 24.51
N VAL A 167 2.51 5.77 23.31
CA VAL A 167 3.48 5.67 22.19
C VAL A 167 4.75 6.44 22.55
N PRO A 168 5.94 5.94 22.19
CA PRO A 168 7.20 6.64 22.43
C PRO A 168 7.18 8.07 21.89
N GLU A 169 7.75 9.01 22.63
CA GLU A 169 7.80 10.43 22.23
C GLU A 169 8.47 10.61 20.88
N THR A 170 9.54 9.85 20.61
CA THR A 170 10.26 9.86 19.34
C THR A 170 9.35 9.56 18.14
N MET A 171 8.37 8.66 18.26
CA MET A 171 7.43 8.36 17.18
C MET A 171 6.40 9.47 16.98
N LYS A 172 5.93 10.10 18.07
CA LYS A 172 5.06 11.28 18.00
C LYS A 172 5.80 12.44 17.34
N THR A 173 7.02 12.72 17.77
CA THR A 173 7.90 13.75 17.20
C THR A 173 8.16 13.51 15.72
N LEU A 174 8.44 12.27 15.30
CA LEU A 174 8.65 11.96 13.88
C LEU A 174 7.43 12.31 13.02
N MET A 175 6.22 11.97 13.47
CA MET A 175 4.97 12.32 12.78
C MET A 175 4.76 13.84 12.73
N GLN A 176 5.02 14.53 13.85
CA GLN A 176 4.91 15.99 13.94
C GLN A 176 5.96 16.73 13.11
N ALA A 177 7.16 16.18 12.95
CA ALA A 177 8.23 16.76 12.15
C ALA A 177 7.86 16.84 10.66
N TYR A 178 7.02 15.92 10.18
CA TYR A 178 6.41 16.00 8.86
C TYR A 178 5.18 16.92 8.80
N GLY A 179 4.79 17.59 9.89
CA GLY A 179 3.70 18.56 9.94
C GLY A 179 2.33 17.98 10.27
N ALA A 180 2.23 16.73 10.72
CA ALA A 180 0.95 16.15 11.13
C ALA A 180 0.47 16.70 12.48
N ALA A 181 -0.84 16.94 12.60
CA ALA A 181 -1.51 17.14 13.87
C ALA A 181 -1.68 15.79 14.57
N VAL A 182 -0.86 15.53 15.59
CA VAL A 182 -0.87 14.26 16.33
C VAL A 182 -1.73 14.39 17.58
N VAL A 183 -2.79 13.57 17.65
CA VAL A 183 -3.73 13.52 18.76
C VAL A 183 -3.49 12.24 19.56
N ALA A 184 -2.89 12.38 20.75
CA ALA A 184 -2.66 11.27 21.67
C ALA A 184 -3.94 10.94 22.45
N CYS A 185 -4.54 9.79 22.16
CA CYS A 185 -5.77 9.32 22.77
C CYS A 185 -5.46 8.46 24.02
N PRO A 186 -6.36 8.44 25.02
CA PRO A 186 -6.18 7.64 26.23
C PRO A 186 -6.34 6.14 25.98
N THR A 187 -7.16 5.75 25.00
CA THR A 187 -7.49 4.35 24.71
C THR A 187 -7.49 4.07 23.21
N SER A 188 -7.44 2.79 22.84
CA SER A 188 -7.63 2.38 21.45
C SER A 188 -9.00 2.79 20.95
N GLU A 189 -10.06 2.53 21.72
CA GLU A 189 -11.46 2.79 21.35
C GLU A 189 -11.68 4.27 21.03
N SER A 190 -11.20 5.17 21.88
CA SER A 190 -11.31 6.62 21.65
C SER A 190 -10.58 7.07 20.39
N ARG A 191 -9.42 6.48 20.11
CA ARG A 191 -8.63 6.72 18.90
C ARG A 191 -9.39 6.33 17.62
N TRP A 192 -10.02 5.16 17.62
CA TRP A 192 -10.82 4.68 16.49
C TRP A 192 -12.09 5.52 16.31
N GLU A 193 -12.75 5.89 17.40
CA GLU A 193 -13.97 6.69 17.35
C GLU A 193 -13.72 8.10 16.80
N LEU A 194 -12.66 8.78 17.23
CA LEU A 194 -12.31 10.11 16.71
C LEU A 194 -11.96 10.07 15.21
N MET A 195 -11.18 9.06 14.79
CA MET A 195 -10.88 8.85 13.38
C MET A 195 -12.16 8.65 12.56
N ARG A 196 -13.07 7.80 13.03
CA ARG A 196 -14.36 7.53 12.38
C ARG A 196 -15.21 8.79 12.25
N GLN A 197 -15.28 9.63 13.30
CA GLN A 197 -15.98 10.91 13.23
C GLN A 197 -15.39 11.86 12.20
N GLY A 198 -14.05 11.95 12.09
CA GLY A 198 -13.39 12.75 11.06
C GLY A 198 -13.72 12.27 9.64
N ILE A 199 -13.81 10.96 9.44
CA ILE A 199 -14.15 10.38 8.15
C ILE A 199 -15.62 10.61 7.80
N GLU A 200 -16.55 10.24 8.69
CA GLU A 200 -17.98 10.28 8.40
C GLU A 200 -18.57 11.70 8.39
N ARG A 201 -18.08 12.58 9.27
CA ARG A 201 -18.64 13.94 9.42
C ARG A 201 -17.92 14.97 8.58
N LEU A 202 -16.61 14.78 8.37
CA LEU A 202 -15.75 15.78 7.71
C LEU A 202 -15.17 15.29 6.38
N GLY A 203 -15.43 14.04 5.98
CA GLY A 203 -14.97 13.48 4.71
C GLY A 203 -13.46 13.30 4.64
N TRP A 204 -12.79 13.10 5.77
CA TRP A 204 -11.34 12.85 5.80
C TRP A 204 -10.99 11.54 5.11
N TYR A 205 -9.83 11.50 4.44
CA TYR A 205 -9.38 10.35 3.66
C TYR A 205 -8.51 9.43 4.53
N PRO A 206 -8.95 8.18 4.80
CA PRO A 206 -8.20 7.26 5.65
C PRO A 206 -7.12 6.47 4.87
N THR A 207 -5.92 6.35 5.43
CA THR A 207 -4.87 5.43 4.91
C THR A 207 -4.85 4.07 5.62
N SER A 208 -5.60 3.90 6.71
CA SER A 208 -5.86 2.61 7.38
C SER A 208 -7.35 2.30 7.47
N GLY A 209 -7.69 1.07 7.85
CA GLY A 209 -9.07 0.75 8.26
C GLY A 209 -9.50 1.55 9.49
N PHE A 210 -10.81 1.80 9.58
CA PHE A 210 -11.46 2.51 10.70
C PHE A 210 -12.76 1.82 11.18
N VAL A 211 -13.04 0.61 10.67
CA VAL A 211 -14.27 -0.14 10.99
C VAL A 211 -13.95 -1.32 11.90
N ILE A 212 -14.92 -1.69 12.74
CA ILE A 212 -14.88 -2.85 13.63
C ILE A 212 -15.95 -3.88 13.16
N PRO A 213 -15.62 -5.17 13.03
CA PRO A 213 -14.27 -5.74 13.02
C PRO A 213 -13.39 -5.16 11.89
N PRO A 214 -12.04 -5.15 12.04
CA PRO A 214 -11.14 -4.58 11.05
C PRO A 214 -11.25 -5.31 9.72
N VAL A 215 -11.36 -4.54 8.64
CA VAL A 215 -11.42 -5.08 7.27
C VAL A 215 -10.07 -5.11 6.57
N GLY A 216 -9.06 -4.39 7.07
CA GLY A 216 -7.76 -4.18 6.41
C GLY A 216 -7.46 -2.69 6.22
N SER A 217 -6.42 -2.36 5.45
CA SER A 217 -6.07 -0.96 5.13
C SER A 217 -6.73 -0.46 3.85
N ASN A 218 -6.40 0.77 3.44
CA ASN A 218 -6.91 1.40 2.23
C ASN A 218 -6.65 0.55 0.97
N PRO A 219 -7.69 0.17 0.19
CA PRO A 219 -7.56 -0.75 -0.95
C PRO A 219 -6.67 -0.20 -2.08
N TRP A 220 -6.69 1.10 -2.34
CA TRP A 220 -5.81 1.76 -3.31
C TRP A 220 -4.38 1.86 -2.81
N GLY A 221 -4.24 2.02 -1.49
CA GLY A 221 -2.95 1.96 -0.80
C GLY A 221 -2.29 0.59 -0.93
N VAL A 222 -3.03 -0.49 -0.69
CA VAL A 222 -2.49 -1.86 -0.73
C VAL A 222 -1.88 -2.20 -2.10
N GLU A 223 -2.37 -1.61 -3.19
CA GLU A 223 -1.78 -1.74 -4.52
C GLU A 223 -0.32 -1.29 -4.60
N GLY A 224 0.15 -0.39 -3.72
CA GLY A 224 1.55 0.00 -3.69
C GLY A 224 2.47 -1.17 -3.35
N TYR A 225 2.03 -2.08 -2.47
CA TYR A 225 2.86 -3.22 -2.03
C TYR A 225 3.13 -4.25 -3.11
N LYS A 226 2.29 -4.32 -4.16
CA LYS A 226 2.50 -5.26 -5.25
C LYS A 226 3.79 -4.99 -6.03
N THR A 227 4.25 -3.74 -6.01
CA THR A 227 5.52 -3.35 -6.64
C THR A 227 6.73 -3.99 -6.00
N ILE A 228 6.62 -4.48 -4.76
CA ILE A 228 7.68 -5.30 -4.12
C ILE A 228 7.91 -6.59 -4.92
N ALA A 229 6.83 -7.27 -5.34
CA ALA A 229 6.92 -8.48 -6.16
C ALA A 229 7.54 -8.17 -7.52
N TYR A 230 7.15 -7.05 -8.14
CA TYR A 230 7.70 -6.64 -9.44
C TYR A 230 9.19 -6.33 -9.38
N GLU A 231 9.63 -5.63 -8.34
CA GLU A 231 11.06 -5.37 -8.15
C GLU A 231 11.84 -6.64 -7.86
N ILE A 232 11.32 -7.55 -7.03
CA ILE A 232 11.98 -8.85 -6.79
C ILE A 232 12.08 -9.65 -8.10
N ALA A 233 11.03 -9.67 -8.92
CA ALA A 233 11.06 -10.32 -10.22
C ALA A 233 12.16 -9.70 -11.10
N GLU A 234 12.21 -8.38 -11.22
CA GLU A 234 13.24 -7.67 -12.00
C GLU A 234 14.66 -7.96 -11.49
N ASP A 235 14.88 -7.83 -10.18
CA ASP A 235 16.18 -8.08 -9.51
C ASP A 235 16.68 -9.52 -9.71
N LEU A 236 15.76 -10.47 -9.92
CA LEU A 236 16.03 -11.88 -10.20
C LEU A 236 15.97 -12.25 -11.69
N GLY A 237 15.98 -11.25 -12.59
CA GLY A 237 15.95 -11.49 -14.03
C GLY A 237 14.63 -12.12 -14.51
N TRP A 238 13.51 -11.65 -13.96
CA TRP A 238 12.14 -12.10 -14.25
C TRP A 238 11.91 -13.59 -13.97
N THR A 239 12.66 -14.13 -13.01
CA THR A 239 12.47 -15.48 -12.47
C THR A 239 11.83 -15.40 -11.10
N ALA A 240 10.67 -16.03 -10.92
CA ALA A 240 10.00 -16.08 -9.63
C ALA A 240 10.84 -16.89 -8.60
N PRO A 241 10.92 -16.45 -7.34
CA PRO A 241 11.51 -17.26 -6.27
C PRO A 241 10.58 -18.43 -5.90
N ASP A 242 11.17 -19.52 -5.41
CA ASP A 242 10.40 -20.70 -4.94
C ASP A 242 9.48 -20.35 -3.76
N VAL A 243 9.96 -19.47 -2.87
CA VAL A 243 9.26 -19.07 -1.64
C VAL A 243 9.48 -17.59 -1.38
N VAL A 244 8.41 -16.88 -1.01
CA VAL A 244 8.46 -15.52 -0.48
C VAL A 244 7.92 -15.53 0.95
N VAL A 245 8.75 -15.15 1.91
CA VAL A 245 8.36 -15.06 3.33
C VAL A 245 8.06 -13.61 3.68
N VAL A 246 6.84 -13.33 4.14
CA VAL A 246 6.39 -11.96 4.46
C VAL A 246 5.92 -11.89 5.93
N PRO A 247 6.61 -11.13 6.80
CA PRO A 247 6.11 -10.86 8.15
C PRO A 247 4.74 -10.19 8.11
N SER A 248 3.77 -10.74 8.84
CA SER A 248 2.36 -10.38 8.68
C SER A 248 1.68 -10.03 10.01
N ALA A 249 0.94 -8.92 10.01
CA ALA A 249 0.00 -8.53 11.05
C ALA A 249 -1.41 -8.41 10.45
N TYR A 250 -1.79 -7.24 9.93
CA TYR A 250 -3.02 -7.07 9.12
C TYR A 250 -2.97 -7.76 7.75
N SER A 251 -1.83 -8.36 7.39
CA SER A 251 -1.59 -9.07 6.13
C SER A 251 -1.79 -8.25 4.84
N ASP A 252 -1.97 -6.94 4.91
CA ASP A 252 -2.05 -6.04 3.74
C ASP A 252 -0.82 -6.17 2.82
N GLY A 253 0.38 -6.22 3.41
CA GLY A 253 1.64 -6.38 2.68
C GLY A 253 1.74 -7.74 2.00
N LEU A 254 1.38 -8.81 2.72
CA LEU A 254 1.33 -10.17 2.18
C LEU A 254 0.36 -10.25 1.00
N TYR A 255 -0.85 -9.71 1.16
CA TYR A 255 -1.85 -9.69 0.10
C TYR A 255 -1.37 -8.91 -1.12
N GLY A 256 -0.83 -7.70 -0.93
CA GLY A 256 -0.32 -6.89 -2.04
C GLY A 256 0.82 -7.57 -2.80
N ILE A 257 1.78 -8.17 -2.09
CA ILE A 257 2.88 -8.95 -2.69
C ILE A 257 2.33 -10.15 -3.47
N TRP A 258 1.42 -10.93 -2.87
CA TRP A 258 0.77 -12.05 -3.55
C TRP A 258 0.05 -11.59 -4.83
N LYS A 259 -0.71 -10.49 -4.76
CA LYS A 259 -1.40 -9.91 -5.92
C LYS A 259 -0.42 -9.53 -7.02
N GLY A 260 0.72 -8.94 -6.66
CA GLY A 260 1.78 -8.61 -7.62
C GLY A 260 2.29 -9.85 -8.37
N TRP A 261 2.59 -10.94 -7.66
CA TRP A 261 2.99 -12.19 -8.30
C TRP A 261 1.90 -12.77 -9.21
N THR A 262 0.64 -12.76 -8.76
CA THR A 262 -0.51 -13.22 -9.56
C THR A 262 -0.65 -12.40 -10.86
N GLU A 263 -0.49 -11.08 -10.80
CA GLU A 263 -0.54 -10.23 -11.99
C GLU A 263 0.63 -10.49 -12.95
N LEU A 264 1.85 -10.66 -12.45
CA LEU A 264 3.00 -11.02 -13.28
C LEU A 264 2.81 -12.36 -13.99
N GLN A 265 2.26 -13.35 -13.30
CA GLN A 265 1.91 -14.65 -13.89
C GLN A 265 0.80 -14.52 -14.94
N THR A 266 -0.24 -13.74 -14.65
CA THR A 266 -1.36 -13.49 -15.58
C THR A 266 -0.88 -12.83 -16.87
N LEU A 267 0.14 -11.96 -16.77
CA LEU A 267 0.74 -11.28 -17.92
C LEU A 267 1.81 -12.13 -18.62
N GLY A 268 2.15 -13.31 -18.11
CA GLY A 268 3.19 -14.18 -18.67
C GLY A 268 4.62 -13.64 -18.47
N LEU A 269 4.82 -12.67 -17.58
CA LEU A 269 6.13 -12.06 -17.29
C LEU A 269 7.02 -12.97 -16.43
N VAL A 270 6.42 -13.84 -15.63
CA VAL A 270 7.11 -14.87 -14.85
C VAL A 270 6.43 -16.21 -15.06
N LYS A 271 7.21 -17.29 -15.12
CA LYS A 271 6.73 -18.67 -15.21
C LYS A 271 6.74 -19.33 -13.82
N HIS A 272 5.89 -20.34 -13.65
CA HIS A 272 6.00 -21.29 -12.56
C HIS A 272 7.28 -22.13 -12.69
#